data_AF-A0A2V7Y5E5-F1
#
_entry.id   AF-A0A2V7Y5E5-F1
#
_cell.length_a   1.000
_cell.length_b   1.000
_cell.length_c   1.000
_cell.angle_alpha   90.00
_cell.angle_beta   90.00
_cell.angle_gamma   90.00
#
_symmetry.space_group_name_H-M   'P 1'
#
loop_
_entity.id
_entity.type
_entity.pdbx_description
1 polymer ?
#
loop_
_entity_poly.entity_id
_entity_poly.type
_entity_poly.pdbx_seq_one_letter_code
_entity_poly.pdbx_strand_id
1 'polypeptide(L)' 'NLSLHGMLMQTSAPLRVGEQVELEFTLGADPSAVRVGGRAVRQSGGSHYGIEFTDVEADLTPRLRRFLDDLEQV' A
#
# COMPACT_ATOMS: atom_id res chain seq x y z
N ASN A 1 -3.43 -1.43 -8.55
CA ASN A 1 -2.43 -2.35 -7.96
C ASN A 1 -2.33 -2.16 -6.46
N LEU A 2 -3.44 -2.38 -5.75
CA LEU A 2 -3.55 -2.40 -4.29
C LEU A 2 -4.18 -3.74 -3.91
N SER A 3 -3.77 -4.31 -2.78
CA SER A 3 -4.31 -5.54 -2.22
C SER A 3 -4.32 -5.44 -0.70
N LEU A 4 -4.87 -6.45 -0.03
CA LEU A 4 -4.83 -6.56 1.44
C LEU A 4 -3.40 -6.67 2.01
N HIS A 5 -2.44 -7.14 1.21
CA HIS A 5 -1.08 -7.44 1.69
C HIS A 5 -0.06 -6.38 1.28
N GLY A 6 -0.43 -5.43 0.43
CA GLY A 6 0.53 -4.50 -0.14
C GLY A 6 0.04 -3.82 -1.39
N MET A 7 0.94 -3.02 -1.98
CA MET A 7 0.66 -2.22 -3.15
C MET A 7 1.87 -2.10 -4.07
N LEU A 8 1.61 -1.74 -5.33
CA LEU A 8 2.65 -1.22 -6.20
C LEU A 8 2.74 0.29 -5.99
N MET A 9 3.92 0.78 -5.64
CA MET A 9 4.21 2.19 -5.43
C MET A 9 5.18 2.70 -6.49
N GLN A 10 4.91 3.89 -7.03
CA GLN A 10 5.86 4.63 -7.86
C GLN A 10 6.52 5.72 -7.02
N THR A 11 7.84 5.80 -7.03
CA THR A 11 8.59 6.83 -6.28
C THR A 11 9.84 7.29 -7.05
N SER A 12 10.17 8.58 -6.97
CA SER A 12 11.42 9.12 -7.51
C SER A 12 12.63 8.81 -6.63
N ALA A 13 12.41 8.49 -5.35
CA ALA A 13 13.45 8.06 -4.44
C ALA A 13 13.71 6.56 -4.66
N PRO A 14 14.94 6.15 -5.01
CA PRO A 14 15.25 4.74 -5.17
C PRO A 14 15.18 4.02 -3.82
N LEU A 15 14.51 2.86 -3.80
CA LEU A 15 14.40 2.01 -2.61
C LEU A 15 15.22 0.73 -2.81
N ARG A 16 15.80 0.21 -1.73
CA ARG A 16 16.42 -1.11 -1.72
C ARG A 16 15.37 -2.17 -1.41
N VAL A 17 15.50 -3.35 -2.00
CA VAL A 17 14.69 -4.51 -1.57
C VAL A 17 15.06 -4.85 -0.12
N GLY A 18 14.06 -5.00 0.73
CA GLY A 18 14.16 -5.17 2.18
C GLY A 18 14.08 -3.85 2.96
N GLU A 19 14.12 -2.69 2.29
CA GLU A 19 14.02 -1.39 2.94
C GLU A 19 12.62 -1.17 3.53
N GLN A 20 12.59 -0.61 4.75
CA GLN A 20 11.37 -0.25 5.44
C GLN A 20 10.97 1.18 5.04
N VAL A 21 9.67 1.37 4.84
CA VAL A 21 9.05 2.64 4.48
C VAL A 21 7.82 2.87 5.36
N GLU A 22 7.50 4.13 5.62
CA GLU A 22 6.21 4.51 6.18
C GLU A 22 5.34 5.03 5.04
N LEU A 23 4.11 4.55 4.95
CA LEU A 23 3.15 4.93 3.94
C LEU A 23 2.01 5.71 4.58
N GLU A 24 1.65 6.83 3.97
CA GLU A 24 0.43 7.58 4.28
C GLU A 24 -0.35 7.83 2.99
N PHE A 25 -1.61 7.40 2.95
CA PHE A 25 -2.48 7.56 1.78
C PHE A 25 -3.96 7.52 2.17
N THR A 26 -4.85 7.89 1.25
CA THR A 26 -6.31 7.81 1.44
C THR A 26 -6.91 6.71 0.57
N LEU A 27 -8.07 6.17 0.98
CA LEU A 27 -8.80 5.13 0.25
C LEU A 27 -10.01 5.74 -0.46
N GLY A 28 -9.91 5.92 -1.79
CA GLY A 28 -11.00 6.49 -2.58
C GLY A 28 -11.40 7.88 -2.10
N ALA A 29 -12.68 8.04 -1.73
CA ALA A 29 -13.22 9.30 -1.20
C ALA A 29 -13.19 9.39 0.35
N ASP A 30 -12.72 8.35 1.06
CA ASP A 30 -12.57 8.41 2.52
C ASP A 30 -11.44 9.40 2.87
N PRO A 31 -11.74 10.51 3.58
CA PRO A 31 -10.73 11.50 3.96
C PRO A 31 -9.80 10.99 5.07
N SER A 32 -10.11 9.85 5.69
CA SER A 32 -9.35 9.30 6.80
C SER A 32 -8.05 8.68 6.29
N ALA A 33 -6.92 9.33 6.56
CA ALA A 33 -5.61 8.83 6.18
C ALA A 33 -5.37 7.42 6.75
N VAL A 34 -4.88 6.54 5.90
CA VAL A 34 -4.28 5.26 6.25
C VAL A 34 -2.81 5.51 6.50
N ARG A 35 -2.32 5.04 7.65
CA ARG A 35 -0.89 4.98 7.95
C ARG A 35 -0.51 3.54 8.17
N VAL A 36 0.53 3.08 7.49
CA VAL A 36 0.96 1.69 7.56
C VAL A 36 2.46 1.60 7.30
N GLY A 37 3.13 0.69 8.00
CA GLY A 37 4.49 0.31 7.66
C GLY A 37 4.51 -0.46 6.33
N GLY A 38 5.64 -0.41 5.64
CA GLY A 38 5.81 -1.15 4.41
C GLY A 38 7.24 -1.61 4.25
N ARG A 39 7.41 -2.73 3.54
CA ARG A 39 8.72 -3.24 3.13
C ARG A 39 8.78 -3.38 1.62
N ALA A 40 9.80 -2.83 1.00
CA ALA A 40 10.03 -3.03 -0.42
C ALA A 40 10.44 -4.49 -0.69
N VAL A 41 9.61 -5.26 -1.38
CA VAL A 41 9.87 -6.70 -1.63
C VAL A 41 10.41 -6.99 -3.04
N ARG A 42 10.21 -6.06 -3.99
CA ARG A 42 10.78 -6.15 -5.34
C ARG A 42 10.79 -4.80 -6.06
N GLN A 43 11.68 -4.65 -7.03
CA GLN A 43 11.61 -3.58 -8.04
C GLN A 43 10.90 -4.12 -9.29
N SER A 44 9.89 -3.40 -9.77
CA SER A 44 9.06 -3.78 -10.92
C SER A 44 9.36 -2.90 -12.15
N GLY A 45 10.64 -2.60 -12.37
CA GLY A 45 11.11 -1.75 -13.47
C GLY A 45 11.04 -0.25 -13.18
N GLY A 46 12.07 0.50 -13.58
CA GLY A 46 12.16 1.95 -13.38
C GLY A 46 11.96 2.35 -11.91
N SER A 47 11.01 3.25 -11.68
CA SER A 47 10.63 3.82 -10.38
C SER A 47 9.50 3.07 -9.66
N HIS A 48 9.14 1.87 -10.10
CA HIS A 48 8.06 1.07 -9.50
C HIS A 48 8.60 0.01 -8.54
N TYR A 49 8.00 -0.06 -7.36
CA TYR A 49 8.35 -1.00 -6.31
C TYR A 49 7.12 -1.71 -5.78
N GLY A 50 7.22 -3.02 -5.57
CA GLY A 50 6.24 -3.77 -4.81
C GLY A 50 6.52 -3.57 -3.32
N ILE A 51 5.54 -3.06 -2.59
CA ILE A 51 5.60 -2.84 -1.15
C ILE A 51 4.65 -3.82 -0.49
N GLU A 52 5.16 -4.62 0.45
CA GLU A 52 4.38 -5.45 1.36
C GLU A 52 4.06 -4.63 2.60
N PHE A 53 2.81 -4.64 3.08
CA PHE A 53 2.44 -3.92 4.30
C PHE A 53 2.97 -4.63 5.54
N THR A 54 3.54 -3.85 6.46
CA THR A 54 3.98 -4.29 7.79
C THR A 54 3.23 -3.48 8.84
N ASP A 55 3.10 -4.03 10.05
CA ASP A 55 2.52 -3.32 11.19
C ASP A 55 1.10 -2.77 10.91
N VAL A 56 0.29 -3.59 10.22
CA VAL A 56 -1.09 -3.25 9.83
C VAL A 56 -1.96 -3.09 11.08
N GLU A 57 -2.51 -1.90 11.27
CA GLU A 57 -3.48 -1.63 12.33
C GLU A 57 -4.74 -2.51 12.17
N ALA A 58 -5.35 -2.89 13.29
CA ALA A 58 -6.47 -3.84 13.30
C ALA A 58 -7.70 -3.36 12.50
N ASP A 59 -7.91 -2.06 12.43
CA ASP A 59 -9.00 -1.42 11.67
C ASP A 59 -8.67 -1.23 10.18
N LEU A 60 -7.39 -1.28 9.80
CA LEU A 60 -6.98 -1.05 8.42
C LEU A 60 -7.41 -2.19 7.48
N THR A 61 -7.29 -3.44 7.92
CA THR A 61 -7.69 -4.61 7.11
C THR A 61 -9.16 -4.56 6.67
N PRO A 62 -10.15 -4.35 7.57
CA PRO A 62 -11.55 -4.26 7.14
C PRO A 62 -11.84 -3.01 6.28
N ARG A 63 -11.13 -1.89 6.49
CA ARG A 63 -11.24 -0.69 5.64
C ARG A 63 -10.74 -0.96 4.22
N LEU A 64 -9.56 -1.57 4.08
CA LEU A 64 -9.00 -1.98 2.79
C LEU A 64 -9.91 -2.99 2.08
N ARG A 65 -10.43 -3.98 2.81
CA ARG A 65 -11.33 -4.98 2.24
C ARG A 65 -12.58 -4.34 1.65
N ARG A 66 -13.26 -3.47 2.42
CA ARG A 66 -14.44 -2.75 1.94
C ARG A 66 -14.13 -1.94 0.68
N PHE A 67 -13.01 -1.21 0.68
CA PHE A 67 -12.61 -0.43 -0.48
C PHE A 67 -12.33 -1.28 -1.73
N LEU A 68 -11.66 -2.43 -1.57
CA LEU A 68 -11.40 -3.34 -2.68
C LEU A 68 -12.69 -3.99 -3.20
N ASP A 69 -13.59 -4.40 -2.31
CA ASP A 69 -14.90 -4.94 -2.68
C ASP A 69 -15.72 -3.91 -3.47
N ASP A 70 -15.69 -2.63 -3.08
CA ASP A 70 -16.38 -1.54 -3.80
C ASP A 70 -15.80 -1.30 -5.20
N LEU A 71 -14.49 -1.47 -5.39
CA LEU A 71 -13.82 -1.32 -6.69
C LEU A 71 -14.12 -2.48 -7.66
N GLU A 72 -14.32 -3.70 -7.15
CA GLU A 72 -14.61 -4.87 -8.00
C GLU A 72 -16.04 -4.90 -8.54
N GLN A 73 -16.95 -4.07 -7.99
CA GLN A 73 -18.34 -3.97 -8.46
C GLN A 73 -18.57 -2.90 -9.55
N VAL A 74 -17.52 -2.22 -9.99
CA VAL A 74 -17.54 -1.17 -11.05
C VAL A 74 -16.97 -1.72 -12.35
#